data_AF-A0A2T5ELU1-F1
#
_entry.id   AF-A0A2T5ELU1-F1
#
_cell.length_a   1.000
_cell.length_b   1.000
_cell.length_c   1.000
_cell.angle_alpha   90.00
_cell.angle_beta   90.00
_cell.angle_gamma   90.00
#
_symmetry.space_group_name_H-M   'P 1'
#
loop_
_entity.id
_entity.type
_entity.pdbx_description
1 polymer ?
#
loop_
_entity_poly.entity_id
_entity_poly.type
_entity_poly.pdbx_seq_one_letter_code
_entity_poly.pdbx_strand_id
1 'polypeptide(L)' 'MKKSEVVYDLSLINERLDQIIDSKCINGARDELMEIASKIKNISSELNKTNVTFSITGRAKPLVNKCRFCGK' A
#
# COMPACT_ATOMS: atom_id res chain seq x y z
N MET A 1 11.94 -2.21 -3.66
CA MET A 1 11.31 -2.27 -2.34
C MET A 1 10.53 -3.56 -2.24
N LYS A 2 10.71 -4.33 -1.17
CA LYS A 2 9.99 -5.59 -0.99
C LYS A 2 8.52 -5.30 -0.73
N LYS A 3 7.64 -6.19 -1.22
CA LYS A 3 6.20 -6.09 -0.96
C LYS A 3 5.89 -5.98 0.54
N SER A 4 6.57 -6.76 1.36
CA SER A 4 6.40 -6.76 2.83
C SER A 4 6.77 -5.44 3.49
N GLU A 5 7.79 -4.74 2.98
CA GLU A 5 8.21 -3.43 3.50
C GLU A 5 7.12 -2.38 3.22
N VAL A 6 6.59 -2.34 2.00
CA VAL A 6 5.52 -1.40 1.66
C VAL A 6 4.22 -1.71 2.39
N VAL A 7 3.85 -2.99 2.53
CA VAL A 7 2.65 -3.35 3.31
C VAL A 7 2.79 -2.89 4.77
N TYR A 8 3.98 -3.04 5.35
CA TYR A 8 4.28 -2.54 6.69
C TYR A 8 4.17 -1.00 6.74
N ASP A 9 4.79 -0.28 5.80
CA ASP A 9 4.71 1.18 5.75
C ASP A 9 3.27 1.69 5.59
N LEU A 10 2.46 1.04 4.74
CA LEU A 10 1.04 1.38 4.56
C LEU A 10 0.22 1.13 5.84
N SER A 11 0.58 0.12 6.64
CA SER A 11 -0.07 -0.11 7.94
C SER A 11 0.22 1.02 8.93
N LEU A 12 1.49 1.47 9.01
CA LEU A 12 1.88 2.60 9.86
C LEU A 12 1.23 3.91 9.42
N ILE A 13 1.09 4.14 8.11
CA ILE A 13 0.42 5.35 7.60
C ILE A 13 -1.06 5.33 7.98
N ASN A 14 -1.75 4.19 7.87
CA ASN A 14 -3.14 4.07 8.31
C ASN A 14 -3.30 4.37 9.81
N GLU A 15 -2.44 3.79 10.66
CA GLU A 15 -2.49 4.03 12.10
C GLU A 15 -2.32 5.52 12.44
N ARG A 16 -1.37 6.20 11.78
CA ARG A 16 -1.16 7.63 11.97
C ARG A 16 -2.34 8.46 11.46
N LEU A 17 -2.95 8.08 10.34
CA LEU A 17 -4.14 8.77 9.84
C LEU A 17 -5.32 8.63 10.79
N ASP A 18 -5.52 7.45 11.38
CA ASP A 18 -6.57 7.24 12.38
C ASP A 18 -6.34 8.15 13.61
N GLN A 19 -5.10 8.26 14.10
CA GLN A 19 -4.74 9.19 15.20
C GLN A 19 -4.98 10.67 14.83
N ILE A 20 -4.69 11.06 13.59
CA ILE A 20 -4.90 12.43 13.09
C ILE A 20 -6.40 12.73 12.98
N ILE A 21 -7.21 11.79 12.48
CA ILE A 21 -8.66 11.91 12.36
C ILE A 21 -9.32 12.02 13.75
N ASP A 22 -8.81 11.29 14.74
CA ASP A 22 -9.31 11.35 16.12
C ASP A 22 -8.85 12.62 16.87
N SER A 23 -7.84 13.32 16.34
CA SER A 23 -7.39 14.57 16.92
C SER A 23 -8.40 15.70 16.72
N LYS A 24 -8.72 16.43 17.80
CA LYS A 24 -9.70 17.53 17.78
C LYS A 24 -9.25 18.76 16.99
N CYS A 25 -8.03 18.79 16.46
CA CYS A 25 -7.47 19.95 15.79
C CYS A 25 -7.75 20.01 14.28
N ILE A 26 -8.23 18.92 13.66
CA ILE A 26 -8.43 18.85 12.20
C ILE A 26 -9.91 18.68 11.87
N ASN A 27 -10.72 19.66 12.27
CA ASN A 27 -12.16 19.66 11.95
C ASN A 27 -12.46 20.03 10.48
N GLY A 28 -11.55 20.74 9.80
CA GLY A 28 -11.78 21.22 8.42
C GLY A 28 -11.37 20.25 7.31
N ALA A 29 -10.45 19.31 7.60
CA ALA A 29 -9.91 18.36 6.61
C ALA A 29 -10.25 16.90 6.96
N ARG A 30 -11.19 16.68 7.87
CA ARG A 30 -11.56 15.34 8.35
C ARG A 30 -12.05 14.45 7.20
N ASP A 31 -12.88 15.00 6.32
CA ASP A 31 -13.43 14.25 5.18
C ASP A 31 -12.33 13.88 4.16
N GLU A 32 -11.41 14.80 3.90
CA GLU A 32 -10.24 14.55 3.04
C GLU A 32 -9.34 13.47 3.64
N LEU A 33 -9.09 13.50 4.95
CA LEU A 33 -8.32 12.48 5.67
C LEU A 33 -8.99 11.11 5.63
N MET A 34 -10.32 11.05 5.79
CA MET A 34 -11.08 9.82 5.65
C MET A 34 -10.99 9.26 4.22
N GLU A 35 -11.03 10.11 3.20
CA GLU A 35 -10.86 9.72 1.80
C GLU A 35 -9.45 9.14 1.55
N ILE A 36 -8.41 9.81 2.06
CA ILE A 36 -7.02 9.34 1.98
C ILE A 36 -6.87 7.97 2.65
N ALA A 37 -7.39 7.81 3.88
CA ALA A 37 -7.36 6.55 4.60
C ALA A 37 -8.05 5.41 3.83
N SER A 38 -9.21 5.69 3.21
CA SER A 38 -9.93 4.74 2.36
C SER A 38 -9.10 4.32 1.14
N LYS A 39 -8.50 5.28 0.43
CA LYS A 39 -7.63 5.01 -0.73
C LYS A 39 -6.41 4.16 -0.34
N ILE A 40 -5.79 4.43 0.80
CA ILE A 40 -4.63 3.67 1.29
C ILE A 40 -5.03 2.24 1.67
N LYS A 41 -6.18 2.04 2.34
CA LYS A 41 -6.73 0.71 2.63
C LYS A 41 -6.98 -0.08 1.34
N ASN A 42 -7.52 0.55 0.30
CA ASN A 42 -7.71 -0.09 -1.00
C ASN A 42 -6.39 -0.52 -1.63
N ILE A 43 -5.35 0.34 -1.63
CA ILE A 43 -4.01 -0.02 -2.15
C ILE A 43 -3.43 -1.21 -1.37
N SER A 44 -3.53 -1.21 -0.05
CA SER A 44 -3.06 -2.32 0.79
C SER A 44 -3.80 -3.63 0.49
N SER A 45 -5.13 -3.56 0.30
CA SER A 45 -5.95 -4.71 -0.10
C SER A 45 -5.54 -5.29 -1.45
N GLU A 46 -5.37 -4.45 -2.48
CA GLU A 46 -4.92 -4.88 -3.81
C GLU A 46 -3.50 -5.49 -3.79
N LEU A 47 -2.60 -4.91 -3.00
CA LEU A 47 -1.29 -5.50 -2.78
C LEU A 47 -1.41 -6.88 -2.15
N ASN A 48 -2.26 -7.07 -1.14
CA ASN A 48 -2.46 -8.37 -0.48
C ASN A 48 -3.11 -9.43 -1.37
N LYS A 49 -4.00 -9.05 -2.30
CA LYS A 49 -4.61 -9.99 -3.27
C LYS A 49 -3.60 -10.60 -4.25
N THR A 50 -2.51 -9.89 -4.54
CA THR A 50 -1.55 -10.33 -5.56
C THR A 50 -0.51 -11.27 -4.94
N ASN A 51 -0.71 -12.59 -5.07
CA ASN A 51 0.11 -13.62 -4.42
C ASN A 51 1.57 -13.76 -4.92
N VAL A 52 1.98 -13.07 -6.02
CA VAL A 52 3.21 -13.45 -6.77
C VAL A 52 4.18 -12.30 -7.05
N THR A 53 4.00 -11.10 -6.48
CA THR A 53 4.91 -9.96 -6.74
C THR A 53 5.81 -9.64 -5.55
N PHE A 54 7.08 -10.05 -5.62
CA PHE A 54 8.10 -9.72 -4.62
C PHE A 54 8.54 -8.25 -4.64
N SER A 55 8.28 -7.54 -5.75
CA SER A 55 8.71 -6.15 -5.97
C SER A 55 7.56 -5.28 -6.47
N ILE A 56 7.29 -4.20 -5.75
CA ILE A 56 6.25 -3.21 -6.09
C ILE A 56 6.73 -2.26 -7.20
N THR A 57 8.05 -2.07 -7.32
CA THR A 57 8.69 -1.33 -8.41
C THR A 57 9.17 -2.25 -9.53
N GLY A 58 8.76 -3.52 -9.54
CA GLY A 58 9.01 -4.42 -10.66
C GLY A 58 8.29 -3.90 -11.91
N ARG A 59 8.93 -3.99 -13.09
CA ARG A 59 8.37 -3.47 -14.36
C ARG A 59 6.90 -3.85 -14.52
N ALA A 60 6.07 -2.90 -14.99
CA ALA A 60 4.64 -3.07 -15.25
C ALA A 60 4.28 -4.20 -16.25
N LYS A 61 5.28 -4.78 -16.93
CA LYS A 61 5.15 -6.02 -17.69
C LYS A 61 6.14 -7.05 -17.13
N PRO A 62 5.70 -8.03 -16.32
CA PRO A 62 6.49 -9.25 -16.17
C PRO A 62 6.65 -9.83 -17.58
N LEU A 63 7.89 -10.08 -18.01
CA LEU A 63 8.10 -11.01 -19.12
C LEU A 63 7.56 -12.34 -18.61
N VAL A 64 6.31 -12.65 -19.00
CA VAL A 64 5.47 -13.74 -18.49
C VAL A 64 6.16 -15.11 -18.59
N ASN A 65 7.26 -15.20 -19.33
CA ASN A 65 7.86 -16.46 -19.72
C ASN A 65 9.18 -16.80 -19.02
N LYS A 66 9.77 -15.96 -18.15
CA LYS A 66 11.01 -16.33 -17.43
C LYS A 66 11.15 -15.68 -16.05
N CYS A 67 11.30 -16.50 -15.02
CA CYS A 67 11.75 -16.08 -13.69
C CYS A 67 13.22 -15.61 -13.75
N ARG A 68 13.52 -14.39 -13.28
CA ARG A 68 14.89 -13.83 -13.31
C ARG A 68 15.89 -14.59 -12.44
N PHE A 69 15.44 -15.29 -11.40
CA PHE A 69 16.32 -16.01 -10.47
C PHE A 69 16.68 -17.42 -10.95
N CYS A 70 15.79 -18.09 -11.72
CA CYS A 70 16.05 -19.43 -12.23
C CYS A 70 16.08 -19.54 -13.76
N GLY A 71 15.82 -18.46 -14.49
CA GLY A 71 15.84 -18.40 -15.96
C GLY A 71 14.78 -19.25 -16.67
N LYS A 72 13.91 -19.92 -15.91
CA LYS A 72 12.81 -20.77 -16.39
C LYS A 72 11.52 -19.99 -16.52
#